data_AF-A0A8U0QHR4-F1
#
_entry.id   AF-A0A8U0QHR4-F1
#
_cell.length_a   1.000
_cell.length_b   1.000
_cell.length_c   1.000
_cell.angle_alpha   90.00
_cell.angle_beta   90.00
_cell.angle_gamma   90.00
#
_symmetry.space_group_name_H-M   'P 1'
#
loop_
_entity.id
_entity.type
_entity.pdbx_description
1 polymer ?
#
loop_
_entity_poly.entity_id
_entity_poly.type
_entity_poly.pdbx_seq_one_letter_code
_entity_poly.pdbx_strand_id
1 'polypeptide(L)'
;MPIHKDPYDRGQLIIQFQVEFPDKHWLPEHLLPRLEALLPPREELLVSDDMEEVDLKEMDRSYSQQRSASSGGGKPSFEDIDDDEGGGHGVQCQQQ
;
A
#
# COMPACT_ATOMS: atom_id res chain seq x y z
N MET A 1 -26.79 -1.92 8.06
CA MET A 1 -27.32 -1.09 9.17
C MET A 1 -28.34 -0.10 8.59
N PRO A 2 -29.46 0.19 9.27
CA PRO A 2 -30.42 1.18 8.80
C PRO A 2 -29.79 2.57 8.75
N ILE A 3 -30.13 3.35 7.72
CA ILE A 3 -29.66 4.73 7.58
C ILE A 3 -30.52 5.63 8.48
N HIS A 4 -29.89 6.54 9.24
CA HIS A 4 -30.64 7.45 10.10
C HIS A 4 -31.57 8.34 9.26
N LYS A 5 -32.86 8.37 9.62
CA LYS A 5 -33.99 9.01 8.90
C LYS A 5 -34.51 8.29 7.65
N ASP A 6 -33.91 7.16 7.26
CA ASP A 6 -34.48 6.27 6.24
C ASP A 6 -34.46 4.81 6.75
N PRO A 7 -35.51 4.38 7.47
CA PRO A 7 -35.55 3.07 8.11
C PRO A 7 -35.70 1.90 7.13
N TYR A 8 -36.01 2.17 5.86
CA TYR A 8 -36.17 1.14 4.83
C TYR A 8 -34.87 0.91 4.05
N ASP A 9 -34.02 1.93 3.97
CA ASP A 9 -32.70 1.81 3.34
C ASP A 9 -31.66 1.18 4.27
N ARG A 10 -30.93 0.21 3.72
CA ARG A 10 -29.81 -0.46 4.42
C ARG A 10 -28.49 0.00 3.83
N GLY A 11 -27.53 0.30 4.71
CA GLY A 11 -26.14 0.53 4.35
C GLY A 11 -25.45 -0.70 3.73
N GLN A 12 -24.26 -0.47 3.19
CA GLN A 12 -23.52 -1.47 2.43
C GLN A 12 -22.74 -2.43 3.35
N LEU A 13 -22.67 -3.70 2.95
CA LEU A 13 -21.72 -4.66 3.50
C LEU A 13 -20.49 -4.67 2.61
N ILE A 14 -19.33 -4.36 3.18
CA ILE A 14 -18.05 -4.41 2.47
C ILE A 14 -17.32 -5.67 2.94
N ILE A 15 -17.03 -6.56 2.00
CA ILE A 15 -16.22 -7.76 2.26
C ILE A 15 -14.82 -7.48 1.76
N GLN A 16 -13.86 -7.47 2.68
CA GLN A 16 -12.44 -7.35 2.34
C GLN A 16 -11.82 -8.75 2.32
N PHE A 17 -11.33 -9.15 1.15
CA PHE A 17 -10.59 -10.40 1.01
C PHE A 17 -9.13 -10.16 1.34
N GLN A 18 -8.58 -10.98 2.23
CA GLN A 18 -7.15 -11.12 2.43
C GLN A 18 -6.70 -12.39 1.72
N VAL A 19 -5.87 -12.23 0.69
CA VAL A 19 -5.35 -13.36 -0.10
C VAL A 19 -4.03 -13.80 0.51
N GLU A 20 -4.00 -15.03 1.00
CA GLU A 20 -2.76 -15.68 1.44
C GLU A 20 -2.09 -16.35 0.25
N PHE A 21 -0.88 -15.91 -0.07
CA PHE A 21 -0.08 -16.54 -1.11
C PHE A 21 0.52 -17.85 -0.58
N PRO A 22 0.67 -18.87 -1.43
CA PRO A 22 1.36 -20.09 -1.05
C PRO A 22 2.84 -19.84 -0.69
N ASP A 23 3.40 -20.77 0.10
CA ASP A 23 4.79 -20.73 0.53
C ASP A 23 5.79 -20.90 -0.63
N LYS A 24 7.06 -20.61 -0.36
CA LYS A 24 8.15 -20.85 -1.31
C LYS A 24 8.19 -22.31 -1.74
N HIS A 25 8.40 -22.54 -3.04
CA HIS A 25 8.48 -23.87 -3.64
C HIS A 25 7.22 -24.75 -3.47
N TRP A 26 6.04 -24.16 -3.20
CA TRP A 26 4.79 -24.90 -3.12
C TRP A 26 4.42 -25.63 -4.43
N LEU A 27 4.83 -25.05 -5.57
CA LEU A 27 4.60 -25.58 -6.89
C LEU A 27 5.93 -26.10 -7.48
N PRO A 28 5.99 -27.36 -7.91
CA PRO A 28 7.14 -27.90 -8.63
C PRO A 28 7.47 -27.11 -9.90
N GLU A 29 8.76 -26.94 -10.19
CA GLU A 29 9.22 -26.12 -11.32
C GLU A 29 8.66 -26.56 -12.67
N HIS A 30 8.49 -27.87 -12.87
CA HIS A 30 7.94 -28.43 -14.11
C HIS A 30 6.46 -28.04 -14.36
N LEU A 31 5.74 -27.54 -13.34
CA LEU A 31 4.37 -27.04 -13.46
C LEU A 31 4.28 -25.52 -13.64
N LEU A 32 5.38 -24.78 -13.46
CA LEU A 32 5.40 -23.32 -13.66
C LEU A 32 4.99 -22.89 -15.08
N PRO A 33 5.42 -23.56 -16.17
CA PRO A 33 5.00 -23.18 -17.51
C PRO A 33 3.49 -23.33 -17.72
N ARG A 34 2.87 -24.31 -17.05
CA ARG A 34 1.42 -24.51 -17.09
C ARG A 34 0.69 -23.38 -16.35
N LEU A 35 1.24 -22.91 -15.24
CA LEU A 35 0.70 -21.76 -14.52
C LEU A 35 0.78 -20.49 -15.38
N GLU A 36 1.90 -20.27 -16.06
CA GLU A 36 2.09 -19.12 -16.96
C GLU A 36 1.06 -19.10 -18.09
N ALA A 37 0.71 -20.27 -18.65
CA ALA A 37 -0.32 -20.37 -19.69
C ALA A 37 -1.75 -20.10 -19.19
N LEU A 38 -1.99 -20.17 -17.87
CA LEU A 38 -3.30 -19.90 -17.26
C LEU A 38 -3.44 -18.44 -16.82
N LEU A 39 -2.34 -17.74 -16.64
CA LEU A 39 -2.31 -16.34 -16.22
C LEU A 39 -2.33 -15.42 -17.45
N PRO A 40 -2.70 -14.14 -17.27
CA PRO A 40 -2.55 -13.14 -18.32
C PRO A 40 -1.11 -13.10 -18.87
N PRO A 41 -0.91 -12.67 -20.14
CA PRO A 41 0.42 -12.53 -20.72
C PRO A 41 1.34 -11.68 -19.85
N ARG A 42 2.62 -12.06 -19.79
CA ARG A 42 3.63 -11.29 -19.06
C ARG A 42 3.81 -9.92 -19.70
N GLU A 43 4.00 -8.92 -18.85
CA GLU A 43 4.39 -7.58 -19.28
C GLU A 43 5.84 -7.60 -19.78
N GLU A 44 6.09 -6.97 -20.91
CA GLU A 44 7.44 -6.83 -21.46
C GLU A 44 8.19 -5.74 -20.69
N LEU A 45 9.31 -6.11 -20.08
CA LEU A 45 10.17 -5.15 -19.39
C LEU A 45 11.04 -4.39 -20.40
N LEU A 46 10.85 -3.08 -20.48
CA LEU A 46 11.75 -2.19 -21.22
C LEU A 46 12.98 -1.90 -20.36
N VAL A 47 14.09 -2.58 -20.65
CA VAL A 47 15.35 -2.36 -19.97
C VAL A 47 16.02 -1.09 -20.52
N SER A 48 16.35 -0.15 -19.65
CA SER A 48 17.10 1.07 -20.00
C SER A 48 18.58 0.91 -19.61
N ASP A 49 19.48 1.68 -20.25
CA ASP A 49 20.93 1.60 -20.00
C ASP A 49 21.33 1.89 -18.54
N ASP A 50 20.48 2.59 -17.80
CA ASP A 50 20.71 2.95 -16.39
C ASP A 50 20.23 1.86 -15.39
N MET A 51 19.74 0.71 -15.86
CA MET A 51 19.26 -0.37 -14.99
C MET A 51 20.38 -1.31 -14.54
N GLU A 52 20.35 -1.71 -13.27
CA GLU A 52 21.30 -2.66 -12.66
C GLU A 52 20.62 -4.00 -12.34
N GLU A 53 21.31 -5.10 -12.60
CA GLU A 53 20.89 -6.45 -12.19
C GLU A 53 21.08 -6.62 -10.68
N VAL A 54 20.01 -7.02 -9.98
CA VAL A 54 20.01 -7.16 -8.52
C VAL A 54 19.34 -8.46 -8.07
N ASP A 55 19.88 -9.06 -7.01
CA ASP A 55 19.30 -10.26 -6.38
C ASP A 55 18.28 -9.89 -5.31
N LEU A 56 17.12 -10.55 -5.33
CA LEU A 56 16.15 -10.48 -4.25
C LEU A 56 16.61 -11.30 -3.04
N LYS A 57 16.61 -10.70 -1.86
CA LYS A 57 16.93 -11.35 -0.59
C LYS A 57 15.73 -11.34 0.34
N GLU A 58 15.68 -12.31 1.26
CA GLU A 58 14.66 -12.32 2.30
C GLU A 58 14.74 -11.05 3.15
N MET A 59 13.59 -10.41 3.37
CA MET A 59 13.52 -9.24 4.22
C MET A 59 13.52 -9.68 5.69
N ASP A 60 14.56 -9.29 6.42
CA ASP A 60 14.58 -9.45 7.87
C ASP A 60 13.66 -8.41 8.53
N ARG A 61 12.60 -8.88 9.21
CA ARG A 61 11.63 -8.01 9.90
C ARG A 61 12.25 -7.22 11.05
N SER A 62 13.37 -7.67 11.62
CA SER A 62 14.06 -6.94 12.69
C SER A 62 14.68 -5.64 12.17
N TYR A 63 15.15 -5.63 10.93
CA TYR A 63 15.75 -4.47 10.29
C TYR A 63 14.71 -3.40 9.93
N SER A 64 13.45 -3.79 9.63
CA SER A 64 12.39 -2.83 9.29
C SER A 64 11.87 -2.08 10.53
N GLN A 65 11.74 -2.74 11.68
CA GLN A 65 11.31 -2.10 12.93
C GLN A 65 12.31 -1.06 13.45
N GLN A 66 13.62 -1.29 13.25
CA GLN A 66 14.65 -0.32 13.64
C GLN A 66 14.59 0.98 12.82
N ARG A 67 14.16 0.91 11.55
CA ARG A 67 13.97 2.11 10.71
C ARG A 67 12.67 2.85 11.00
N SER A 68 11.59 2.14 11.35
CA SER A 68 10.34 2.77 11.82
C SER A 68 10.51 3.50 13.15
N ALA A 69 11.43 3.07 14.01
CA ALA A 69 11.72 3.75 15.28
C ALA A 69 12.65 4.97 15.14
N SER A 70 13.44 5.05 14.05
CA SER A 70 14.44 6.10 13.83
C SER A 70 14.01 7.21 12.86
N SER A 71 12.87 7.05 12.19
CA SER A 71 12.25 8.07 11.34
C SER A 71 10.87 8.45 11.88
N GLY A 72 10.77 9.60 12.55
CA GLY A 72 9.51 10.32 12.70
C GLY A 72 8.83 10.24 14.06
N GLY A 73 9.33 11.05 15.01
CA GLY A 73 8.43 11.66 15.99
C GLY A 73 7.40 12.50 15.25
N GLY A 74 6.11 12.19 15.45
CA GLY A 74 5.01 12.89 14.80
C GLY A 74 3.79 11.98 14.69
N LYS A 75 3.08 11.80 15.80
CA LYS A 75 1.69 11.33 15.76
C LYS A 75 0.87 12.39 15.02
N PRO A 76 0.13 12.08 13.95
CA PRO A 76 -1.06 12.87 13.65
C PRO A 76 -2.15 12.38 14.63
N SER A 77 -2.22 13.00 15.81
CA SER A 77 -3.42 12.92 16.64
C SER A 77 -4.53 13.60 15.86
N PHE A 78 -5.48 12.81 15.35
CA PHE A 78 -6.74 13.29 14.79
C PHE A 78 -7.64 13.76 15.95
N GLU A 79 -7.20 14.81 16.65
CA GLU A 79 -7.83 15.31 17.89
C GLU A 79 -8.12 16.82 17.83
N ASP A 80 -7.92 17.50 16.69
CA ASP A 80 -7.95 18.97 16.63
C ASP A 80 -8.79 19.52 15.46
N ILE A 81 -10.03 19.02 15.32
CA ILE A 81 -11.08 19.65 14.49
C ILE A 81 -12.24 20.00 15.43
N ASP A 82 -11.95 20.84 16.41
CA ASP A 82 -12.94 21.54 17.23
C ASP A 82 -12.22 22.71 17.92
N ASP A 83 -11.85 23.74 17.16
CA ASP A 83 -12.24 25.08 17.58
C ASP A 83 -12.12 26.11 16.45
N ASP A 84 -13.09 26.98 16.49
CA ASP A 84 -13.30 28.16 15.68
C ASP A 84 -12.16 29.18 15.87
N GLU A 85 -12.02 30.09 14.90
CA GLU A 85 -11.41 31.42 15.07
C GLU A 85 -9.87 31.57 14.94
N GLY A 86 -9.45 32.17 13.81
CA GLY A 86 -8.48 33.29 13.89
C GLY A 86 -7.11 33.16 13.20
N GLY A 87 -7.02 33.69 11.97
CA GLY A 87 -5.82 34.33 11.41
C GLY A 87 -4.81 33.40 10.74
N GLY A 88 -4.39 33.55 9.49
CA GLY A 88 -4.51 34.63 8.53
C GLY A 88 -3.19 34.69 7.75
N HIS A 89 -3.28 34.60 6.40
CA HIS A 89 -2.32 35.16 5.41
C HIS A 89 -0.85 34.65 5.46
N GLY A 90 -0.19 34.18 4.40
CA GLY A 90 -0.49 34.10 2.98
C GLY A 90 0.78 33.71 2.19
N VAL A 91 0.53 33.12 1.02
CA VAL A 91 1.23 33.20 -0.28
C VAL A 91 2.70 32.79 -0.51
N GLN A 92 2.78 31.86 -1.47
CA GLN A 92 3.75 31.42 -2.50
C GLN A 92 4.87 32.34 -3.08
N CYS A 93 5.94 31.65 -3.53
CA CYS A 93 6.93 31.92 -4.62
C CYS A 93 7.94 33.07 -4.38
N GLN A 94 9.20 33.06 -4.85
CA GLN A 94 9.82 32.48 -6.05
C GLN A 94 11.36 32.36 -5.90
N GLN A 95 11.97 31.57 -6.78
CA GLN A 95 13.42 31.35 -6.97
C GLN A 95 14.16 32.58 -7.54
N GLN A 96 15.42 32.77 -7.13
CA GLN A 96 16.60 32.92 -8.01
C GLN A 96 17.89 32.71 -7.20
#